data_AF-A0A229T7E1-F1
#
_entry.id   AF-A0A229T7E1-F1
#
_cell.length_a   1.000
_cell.length_b   1.000
_cell.length_c   1.000
_cell.angle_alpha   90.00
_cell.angle_beta   90.00
_cell.angle_gamma   90.00
#
_symmetry.space_group_name_H-M   'P 1'
#
loop_
_entity.id
_entity.type
_entity.pdbx_description
1 polymer ?
#
loop_
_entity_poly.entity_id
_entity_poly.type
_entity_poly.pdbx_seq_one_letter_code
_entity_poly.pdbx_strand_id
1 'polypeptide(L)'
;MPLEAGLARLSGSLGIDFSVYDVDALFTELETDGSRGMMEAFAAPIDGKPPMLRDVAMNFGMSVGAKKVVGTPEQIADELETLWRESGAHGFVLIPTISPGSVEEFVDHVVPILQQRGIHRREYLHSTLRGNLTEK
;
A
#
# COMPACT_ATOMS: atom_id res chain seq x y z
N MET A 1 -13.53 -3.15 -6.88
CA MET A 1 -13.98 -1.79 -6.51
C MET A 1 -14.47 -1.10 -7.79
N PRO A 2 -15.63 -0.42 -7.78
CA PRO A 2 -16.06 0.41 -8.92
C PRO A 2 -15.13 1.61 -9.15
N LEU A 3 -14.98 2.07 -10.40
CA LEU A 3 -14.07 3.17 -10.76
C LEU A 3 -14.43 4.47 -10.03
N GLU A 4 -15.72 4.77 -9.92
CA GLU A 4 -16.25 5.96 -9.26
C GLU A 4 -15.84 6.03 -7.79
N ALA A 5 -15.77 4.88 -7.11
CA ALA A 5 -15.30 4.80 -5.73
C ALA A 5 -13.79 5.08 -5.63
N GLY A 6 -13.00 4.60 -6.60
CA GLY A 6 -11.57 4.92 -6.70
C GLY A 6 -11.34 6.42 -6.94
N LEU A 7 -12.09 7.00 -7.88
CA LEU A 7 -12.05 8.45 -8.17
C LEU A 7 -12.46 9.28 -6.97
N ALA A 8 -13.53 8.91 -6.25
CA ALA A 8 -13.95 9.62 -5.05
C ALA A 8 -12.85 9.60 -3.96
N ARG A 9 -12.18 8.46 -3.78
CA ARG A 9 -11.09 8.32 -2.79
C ARG A 9 -9.86 9.13 -3.18
N LEU A 10 -9.48 9.09 -4.45
CA LEU A 10 -8.37 9.87 -4.99
C LEU A 10 -8.67 11.38 -4.88
N SER A 11 -9.89 11.79 -5.23
CA SER A 11 -10.35 13.17 -5.13
C SER A 11 -10.25 13.70 -3.70
N GLY A 12 -10.75 12.93 -2.72
CA GLY A 12 -10.67 13.29 -1.31
C GLY A 12 -9.24 13.38 -0.78
N SER A 13 -8.32 12.58 -1.34
CA SER A 13 -6.92 12.54 -0.90
C SER A 13 -6.07 13.66 -1.51
N LEU A 14 -6.38 14.07 -2.74
CA LEU A 14 -5.63 15.11 -3.47
C LEU A 14 -6.29 16.49 -3.40
N GLY A 15 -7.56 16.57 -2.96
CA GLY A 15 -8.32 17.82 -2.91
C GLY A 15 -8.78 18.32 -4.28
N ILE A 16 -8.81 17.45 -5.29
CA ILE A 16 -9.17 17.75 -6.68
C ILE A 16 -10.43 16.96 -7.01
N ASP A 17 -11.45 17.60 -7.59
CA ASP A 17 -12.62 16.88 -8.09
C ASP A 17 -12.28 16.18 -9.41
N PHE A 18 -12.00 14.88 -9.38
CA PHE A 18 -11.69 14.11 -10.58
C PHE A 18 -12.93 13.67 -11.37
N SER A 19 -14.15 13.98 -10.91
CA SER A 19 -15.37 13.58 -11.64
C SER A 19 -15.59 14.37 -12.93
N VAL A 20 -14.95 15.53 -13.07
CA VAL A 20 -15.05 16.42 -14.25
C VAL A 20 -13.97 16.16 -15.29
N TYR A 21 -13.01 15.28 -15.00
CA TYR A 21 -11.87 14.98 -15.87
C TYR A 21 -12.14 13.74 -16.72
N ASP A 22 -11.51 13.70 -17.90
CA ASP A 22 -11.48 12.49 -18.73
C ASP A 22 -10.63 11.41 -18.04
N VAL A 23 -11.24 10.26 -17.79
CA VAL A 23 -10.60 9.12 -17.14
C VAL A 23 -9.53 8.44 -18.01
N ASP A 24 -9.54 8.70 -19.33
CA ASP A 24 -8.50 8.26 -20.28
C ASP A 24 -7.34 9.26 -20.43
N ALA A 25 -7.44 10.45 -19.82
CA ALA A 25 -6.35 11.42 -19.85
C ALA A 25 -5.14 10.94 -19.04
N LEU A 26 -3.95 11.38 -19.45
CA LEU A 26 -2.72 11.14 -18.72
C LEU A 26 -2.73 11.91 -17.39
N PHE A 27 -2.51 11.20 -16.29
CA PHE A 27 -2.51 11.79 -14.95
C PHE A 27 -1.46 12.89 -14.79
N THR A 28 -0.34 12.78 -15.51
CA THR A 28 0.76 13.76 -15.54
C THR A 28 0.40 15.08 -16.21
N GLU A 29 -0.64 15.10 -17.04
CA GLU A 29 -1.08 16.30 -17.76
C GLU A 29 -2.16 17.07 -17.00
N LEU A 30 -2.64 16.53 -15.87
CA LEU A 30 -3.66 17.15 -15.06
C LEU A 30 -3.06 18.27 -14.21
N GLU A 31 -3.52 19.49 -14.44
CA GLU A 31 -3.17 20.63 -13.59
C GLU A 31 -3.84 20.52 -12.22
N THR A 32 -3.10 20.92 -11.18
CA THR A 32 -3.60 20.92 -9.80
C THR A 32 -3.24 22.19 -9.04
N ASP A 33 -4.20 22.70 -8.28
CA ASP A 33 -4.01 23.67 -7.21
C ASP A 33 -3.70 22.99 -5.85
N GLY A 34 -3.71 21.65 -5.82
CA GLY A 34 -3.44 20.81 -4.66
C GLY A 34 -1.97 20.36 -4.53
N SER A 35 -1.75 19.19 -3.93
CA SER A 35 -0.41 18.70 -3.63
C SER A 35 0.32 18.17 -4.87
N ARG A 36 1.19 19.01 -5.46
CA ARG A 36 2.07 18.61 -6.58
C ARG A 36 2.95 17.41 -6.24
N GLY A 37 3.49 17.33 -5.02
CA GLY A 37 4.32 16.20 -4.60
C GLY A 37 3.55 14.88 -4.57
N MET A 38 2.26 14.88 -4.23
CA MET A 38 1.43 13.68 -4.32
C MET A 38 1.07 13.33 -5.77
N MET A 39 0.84 14.33 -6.63
CA MET A 39 0.66 14.09 -8.07
C MET A 39 1.89 13.39 -8.66
N GLU A 40 3.09 13.87 -8.34
CA GLU A 40 4.35 13.24 -8.77
C GLU A 40 4.50 11.81 -8.21
N ALA A 41 4.18 11.60 -6.93
CA ALA A 41 4.26 10.28 -6.31
C ALA A 41 3.35 9.23 -6.97
N PHE A 42 2.21 9.66 -7.53
CA PHE A 42 1.26 8.79 -8.22
C PHE A 42 1.37 8.82 -9.75
N ALA A 43 2.30 9.62 -10.29
CA ALA A 43 2.60 9.71 -11.72
C ALA A 43 3.58 8.63 -12.21
N ALA A 44 3.93 7.65 -11.37
CA ALA A 44 4.76 6.54 -11.79
C ALA A 44 4.02 5.67 -12.83
N PRO A 45 4.72 5.12 -13.84
CA PRO A 45 4.12 4.18 -14.78
C PRO A 45 3.47 2.99 -14.07
N ILE A 46 2.29 2.59 -14.54
CA ILE A 46 1.56 1.42 -14.05
C ILE A 46 1.67 0.33 -15.12
N ASP A 47 2.20 -0.83 -14.75
CA ASP A 47 2.43 -1.97 -15.66
C ASP A 47 3.21 -1.58 -16.93
N GLY A 48 4.18 -0.68 -16.80
CA GLY A 48 5.02 -0.19 -17.89
C GLY A 48 4.34 0.81 -18.84
N LYS A 49 3.12 1.26 -18.53
CA LYS A 49 2.37 2.23 -19.33
C LYS A 49 2.31 3.60 -18.63
N PRO A 50 2.18 4.70 -19.40
CA PRO A 50 1.86 6.01 -18.83
C PRO A 50 0.60 5.93 -17.95
N PRO A 51 0.58 6.58 -16.78
CA PRO A 51 -0.53 6.46 -15.84
C PRO A 51 -1.75 7.26 -16.32
N MET A 52 -2.78 6.57 -16.80
CA MET A 52 -4.08 7.22 -17.07
C MET A 52 -4.81 7.47 -15.75
N LEU A 53 -5.67 8.50 -15.70
CA LEU A 53 -6.45 8.83 -14.50
C LEU A 53 -7.23 7.62 -13.96
N ARG A 54 -7.83 6.80 -14.84
CA ARG A 54 -8.51 5.55 -14.44
C ARG A 54 -7.61 4.57 -13.70
N ASP A 55 -6.37 4.42 -14.15
CA ASP A 55 -5.44 3.43 -13.60
C ASP A 55 -4.92 3.90 -12.24
N VAL A 56 -4.63 5.20 -12.13
CA VAL A 56 -4.26 5.84 -10.87
C VAL A 56 -5.39 5.75 -9.86
N ALA A 57 -6.62 6.07 -10.27
CA ALA A 57 -7.81 5.99 -9.41
C ALA A 57 -8.08 4.56 -8.92
N MET A 58 -7.93 3.56 -9.79
CA MET A 58 -8.11 2.15 -9.42
C MET A 58 -7.00 1.66 -8.49
N ASN A 59 -5.74 1.99 -8.81
CA ASN A 59 -4.60 1.60 -7.99
C ASN A 59 -4.66 2.25 -6.60
N PHE A 60 -4.89 3.57 -6.53
CA PHE A 60 -5.01 4.31 -5.29
C PHE A 60 -6.27 3.90 -4.51
N GLY A 61 -7.39 3.65 -5.18
CA GLY A 61 -8.62 3.18 -4.54
C GLY A 61 -8.40 1.91 -3.74
N MET A 62 -7.66 0.95 -4.31
CA MET A 62 -7.38 -0.35 -3.71
C MET A 62 -6.30 -0.31 -2.62
N SER A 63 -5.19 0.39 -2.84
CA SER A 63 -4.04 0.34 -1.91
C SER A 63 -3.82 1.62 -1.08
N VAL A 64 -4.56 2.69 -1.37
CA VAL A 64 -4.38 4.02 -0.75
C VAL A 64 -2.95 4.55 -0.92
N GLY A 65 -2.30 4.20 -2.04
CA GLY A 65 -0.91 4.55 -2.30
C GLY A 65 0.12 3.66 -1.60
N ALA A 66 -0.31 2.64 -0.85
CA ALA A 66 0.60 1.64 -0.33
C ALA A 66 1.18 0.78 -1.46
N LYS A 67 2.42 0.33 -1.25
CA LYS A 67 3.12 -0.57 -2.15
C LYS A 67 2.40 -1.92 -2.21
N LYS A 68 2.05 -2.34 -3.42
CA LYS A 68 1.53 -3.69 -3.67
C LYS A 68 2.69 -4.66 -3.76
N VAL A 69 2.61 -5.74 -2.99
CA VAL A 69 3.59 -6.82 -2.95
C VAL A 69 2.85 -8.10 -3.34
N VAL A 70 3.26 -8.74 -4.43
CA VAL A 70 2.60 -9.92 -5.00
C VAL A 70 3.66 -10.94 -5.38
N GLY A 71 3.53 -12.16 -4.84
CA GLY A 71 4.49 -13.22 -5.08
C GLY A 71 4.23 -14.43 -4.18
N THR A 72 5.17 -15.38 -4.19
CA THR A 72 5.16 -16.49 -3.22
C THR A 72 5.43 -15.97 -1.80
N PRO A 73 5.10 -16.74 -0.75
CA PRO A 73 5.36 -16.32 0.63
C PRO A 73 6.82 -15.92 0.89
N GLU A 74 7.78 -16.61 0.26
CA GLU A 74 9.21 -16.29 0.34
C GLU A 74 9.53 -14.95 -0.33
N GLN A 75 8.99 -14.68 -1.52
CA GLN A 75 9.20 -13.42 -2.23
C GLN A 75 8.62 -12.23 -1.44
N ILE A 76 7.44 -12.43 -0.84
CA ILE A 76 6.83 -11.40 0.03
C ILE A 76 7.71 -11.18 1.27
N ALA A 77 8.18 -12.24 1.92
CA ALA A 77 9.05 -12.13 3.09
C ALA A 77 10.40 -11.46 2.76
N ASP A 78 10.99 -11.78 1.61
CA ASP A 78 12.21 -11.15 1.09
C ASP A 78 12.01 -9.64 0.91
N GLU A 79 10.91 -9.23 0.26
CA GLU A 79 10.63 -7.81 0.02
C GLU A 79 10.36 -7.04 1.33
N LEU A 80 9.62 -7.64 2.26
CA LEU A 80 9.40 -7.05 3.59
C LEU A 80 10.69 -6.94 4.40
N GLU A 81 11.57 -7.94 4.31
CA GLU A 81 12.88 -7.91 4.96
C GLU A 81 13.76 -6.78 4.40
N THR A 82 13.86 -6.67 3.07
CA THR A 82 14.60 -5.59 2.41
C THR A 82 14.06 -4.23 2.86
N LEU A 83 12.75 -4.03 2.79
CA LEU A 83 12.13 -2.77 3.23
C LEU A 83 12.42 -2.47 4.70
N TRP A 84 12.30 -3.46 5.58
CA TRP A 84 12.55 -3.28 7.02
C TRP A 84 14.01 -2.88 7.30
N ARG A 85 14.97 -3.56 6.65
CA ARG A 85 16.41 -3.31 6.83
C ARG A 85 16.85 -1.96 6.26
N GLU A 86 16.29 -1.55 5.13
CA GLU A 86 16.73 -0.36 4.41
C GLU A 86 16.01 0.92 4.86
N SER A 87 14.76 0.83 5.30
CA SER A 87 13.96 2.01 5.65
C SER A 87 14.12 2.49 7.09
N GLY A 88 14.59 1.62 7.99
CA GLY A 88 14.55 1.89 9.44
C GLY A 88 13.13 1.88 10.03
N ALA A 89 12.14 1.33 9.30
CA ALA A 89 10.78 1.17 9.80
C ALA A 89 10.70 0.13 10.92
N HIS A 90 9.79 0.33 11.87
CA HIS A 90 9.56 -0.59 13.00
C HIS A 90 8.44 -1.61 12.75
N GLY A 91 7.82 -1.57 11.57
CA GLY A 91 6.72 -2.45 11.20
C GLY A 91 5.98 -1.94 9.98
N PHE A 92 4.90 -2.65 9.62
CA PHE A 92 4.10 -2.38 8.44
C PHE A 92 2.62 -2.28 8.80
N VAL A 93 1.89 -1.46 8.03
CA VAL A 93 0.43 -1.47 8.02
C VAL A 93 0.00 -2.37 6.86
N LEU A 94 -0.63 -3.50 7.17
CA LEU A 94 -1.19 -4.40 6.17
C LEU A 94 -2.56 -3.87 5.72
N ILE A 95 -2.75 -3.68 4.42
CA ILE A 95 -4.03 -3.28 3.83
C ILE A 95 -4.59 -4.50 3.08
N PRO A 96 -5.53 -5.26 3.68
CA PRO A 96 -6.05 -6.46 3.05
C PRO A 96 -6.98 -6.12 1.89
N THR A 97 -6.81 -6.82 0.77
CA THR A 97 -7.73 -6.72 -0.38
C THR A 97 -9.08 -7.37 -0.06
N ILE A 98 -9.05 -8.49 0.65
CA ILE A 98 -10.23 -9.23 1.11
C ILE A 98 -10.08 -9.49 2.60
N SER A 99 -11.05 -9.06 3.40
CA SER A 99 -11.05 -9.31 4.85
C SER A 99 -12.10 -10.38 5.20
N PRO A 100 -11.75 -11.41 5.99
CA PRO A 100 -10.46 -11.62 6.66
C PRO A 100 -9.40 -12.36 5.81
N GLY A 101 -9.77 -12.99 4.69
CA GLY A 101 -8.93 -13.98 4.01
C GLY A 101 -7.50 -13.54 3.67
N SER A 102 -7.28 -12.31 3.19
CA SER A 102 -5.91 -11.84 2.91
C SER A 102 -5.03 -11.73 4.16
N VAL A 103 -5.64 -11.49 5.33
CA VAL A 103 -4.91 -11.48 6.61
C VAL A 103 -4.57 -12.90 7.04
N GLU A 104 -5.50 -13.83 6.88
CA GLU A 104 -5.30 -15.25 7.20
C GLU A 104 -4.17 -15.85 6.34
N GLU A 105 -4.20 -15.65 5.03
CA GLU A 105 -3.13 -16.11 4.13
C GLU A 105 -1.75 -15.53 4.51
N PHE A 106 -1.70 -14.24 4.88
CA PHE A 106 -0.46 -13.61 5.32
C PHE A 106 0.06 -14.22 6.63
N VAL A 107 -0.83 -14.44 7.59
CA VAL A 107 -0.49 -15.04 8.89
C VAL A 107 -0.06 -16.49 8.74
N ASP A 108 -0.71 -17.28 7.88
CA ASP A 108 -0.43 -18.71 7.73
C ASP A 108 0.82 -18.97 6.89
N HIS A 109 1.13 -18.11 5.92
CA HIS A 109 2.20 -18.38 4.96
C HIS A 109 3.42 -17.47 5.11
N VAL A 110 3.27 -16.19 5.46
CA VAL A 110 4.38 -15.23 5.48
C VAL A 110 4.96 -15.06 6.89
N VAL A 111 4.10 -14.95 7.91
CA VAL A 111 4.55 -14.76 9.30
C VAL A 111 5.52 -15.86 9.78
N PRO A 112 5.32 -17.16 9.48
CA PRO A 112 6.28 -18.20 9.89
C PRO A 112 7.68 -17.98 9.32
N ILE A 113 7.78 -17.50 8.07
CA ILE A 113 9.06 -17.19 7.42
C ILE A 113 9.72 -16.00 8.12
N LEU A 114 8.98 -14.92 8.39
CA LEU A 114 9.49 -13.76 9.12
C LEU A 114 9.94 -14.12 10.54
N GLN A 115 9.25 -15.04 11.21
CA GLN A 115 9.63 -15.57 12.53
C GLN A 115 10.86 -16.50 12.48
N GLN A 116 11.06 -17.25 11.39
CA GLN A 116 12.28 -18.03 11.18
C GLN A 116 13.50 -17.13 10.98
N ARG A 117 13.30 -15.98 10.32
CA ARG A 117 14.35 -14.96 10.06
C ARG A 117 14.60 -14.01 11.23
N GLY A 118 13.82 -14.12 12.32
CA GLY A 118 13.94 -13.24 13.48
C GLY A 118 13.43 -11.81 13.25
N ILE A 119 12.65 -11.58 12.20
CA ILE A 119 12.06 -10.28 11.86
C ILE A 119 10.75 -10.05 12.61
N HIS A 120 9.99 -11.13 12.87
CA HIS A 120 8.73 -11.07 13.61
C HIS A 120 8.81 -11.86 14.92
N ARG A 121 8.17 -11.33 15.97
CA ARG A 121 8.07 -11.99 17.28
C ARG A 121 7.29 -13.30 17.19
N ARG A 122 7.58 -14.21 18.13
CA ARG A 122 6.89 -15.50 18.26
C ARG A 122 5.86 -15.53 19.38
N GLU A 123 6.00 -14.64 20.35
CA GLU A 123 5.14 -14.54 21.51
C GLU A 123 4.98 -13.08 21.95
N TYR A 124 3.94 -12.82 22.73
CA TYR A 124 3.70 -11.53 23.36
C TYR A 124 4.19 -11.60 24.81
N LEU A 125 5.16 -10.78 25.20
CA LEU A 125 5.79 -10.82 26.53
C LEU A 125 5.08 -9.91 27.54
N HIS A 126 4.24 -9.00 27.06
CA HIS A 126 3.54 -8.04 27.89
C HIS A 126 2.02 -8.10 27.71
N SER A 127 1.28 -7.70 28.74
CA SER A 127 -0.20 -7.66 28.72
C SER A 127 -0.78 -6.36 28.17
N THR A 128 0.07 -5.36 27.89
CA THR A 128 -0.36 -4.05 27.38
C THR A 128 0.20 -3.81 25.99
N LEU A 129 -0.55 -3.08 25.16
CA LEU A 129 -0.09 -2.66 23.84
C LEU A 129 1.24 -1.90 23.92
N ARG A 130 1.37 -0.95 24.85
CA ARG A 130 2.60 -0.17 25.04
C ARG A 130 3.79 -1.09 25.30
N GLY A 131 3.63 -2.05 26.23
CA GLY A 131 4.68 -3.03 26.52
C GLY A 131 5.16 -3.71 25.25
N ASN A 132 4.25 -4.32 24.48
CA ASN A 132 4.58 -5.08 23.28
C ASN A 132 5.09 -4.25 22.08
N LEU A 133 5.10 -2.92 22.16
CA LEU A 133 5.59 -2.02 21.08
C LEU A 133 6.89 -1.30 21.43
N THR A 134 7.24 -1.19 22.71
CA THR A 134 8.42 -0.45 23.17
C THR A 134 9.60 -1.35 23.56
N GLU A 135 9.49 -2.66 23.31
CA GLU A 135 10.60 -3.57 23.47
C GLU A 135 11.76 -3.17 22.55
N LYS A 136 13.00 -3.24 23.08
CA LYS A 136 14.23 -3.03 22.34
C LYS A 136 14.86 -4.36 21.97
#